data_AF-A0A4R2TDH7-F1
#
_entry.id   AF-A0A4R2TDH7-F1
#
_cell.length_a   1.000
_cell.length_b   1.000
_cell.length_c   1.000
_cell.angle_alpha   90.00
_cell.angle_beta   90.00
_cell.angle_gamma   90.00
#
_symmetry.space_group_name_H-M   'P 1'
#
loop_
_entity.id
_entity.type
_entity.pdbx_description
1 polymer ?
#
loop_
_entity_poly.entity_id
_entity_poly.type
_entity_poly.pdbx_seq_one_letter_code
_entity_poly.pdbx_strand_id
1 'polypeptide(L)'
;MPFYMIEGLKVSSEEGTPQGGPLSPLLSNIMLDEIDKELEGRGHRFCRFADDCNIYVKSKKAGIRVMESMTRLLEGKLKLKVNREKSKVDLVTRRKFLWFSFYCKL
;
A
#
# COMPACT_ATOMS: atom_id res chain seq x y z
N MET A 1 -19.51 9.89 12.38
CA MET A 1 -19.69 8.55 11.78
C MET A 1 -19.91 8.72 10.29
N PRO A 2 -19.07 8.12 9.43
CA PRO A 2 -19.23 8.21 7.98
C PRO A 2 -20.47 7.43 7.51
N PHE A 3 -21.15 7.96 6.50
CA PHE A 3 -22.31 7.35 5.87
C PHE A 3 -22.13 7.41 4.35
N TYR A 4 -22.66 6.42 3.64
CA TYR A 4 -22.78 6.43 2.19
C TYR A 4 -24.25 6.20 1.81
N MET A 5 -24.60 6.56 0.57
CA MET A 5 -25.98 6.54 0.10
C MET A 5 -26.14 5.45 -0.96
N ILE A 6 -27.04 4.50 -0.73
CA ILE A 6 -27.48 3.52 -1.73
C ILE A 6 -28.96 3.78 -1.98
N GLU A 7 -29.33 4.05 -3.23
CA GLU A 7 -30.72 4.23 -3.66
C GLU A 7 -31.52 5.26 -2.82
N GLY A 8 -30.85 6.31 -2.34
CA GLY A 8 -31.46 7.36 -1.51
C GLY A 8 -31.56 7.05 -0.02
N LEU A 9 -31.14 5.86 0.42
CA LEU A 9 -31.11 5.46 1.83
C LEU A 9 -29.72 5.71 2.43
N LYS A 10 -29.70 6.26 3.64
CA LYS A 10 -28.48 6.55 4.40
C LYS A 10 -28.03 5.27 5.11
N VAL A 11 -26.91 4.71 4.67
CA VAL A 11 -26.30 3.53 5.28
C VAL A 11 -25.13 3.99 6.15
N SER A 12 -25.14 3.59 7.43
CA SER A 12 -24.01 3.80 8.34
C SER A 12 -22.85 2.89 7.96
N SER A 13 -21.66 3.46 7.74
CA SER A 13 -20.44 2.68 7.56
C SER A 13 -19.79 2.47 8.92
N GLU A 14 -19.69 1.22 9.36
CA GLU A 14 -18.93 0.86 10.57
C GLU A 14 -17.41 0.92 10.33
N GLU A 15 -16.97 0.73 9.08
CA GLU A 15 -15.57 0.77 8.65
C GLU A 15 -15.39 1.61 7.37
N GLY A 16 -14.19 2.17 7.20
CA GLY A 16 -13.82 2.98 6.04
C GLY A 16 -14.07 4.48 6.20
N THR A 17 -13.24 5.30 5.56
CA THR A 17 -13.46 6.74 5.43
C THR A 17 -14.37 7.02 4.23
N PRO A 18 -15.25 8.05 4.27
CA PRO A 18 -16.05 8.40 3.10
C PRO A 18 -15.13 8.74 1.93
N GLN A 19 -15.27 8.02 0.81
CA GLN A 19 -14.54 8.31 -0.42
C GLN A 19 -14.97 9.70 -0.91
N GLY A 20 -14.02 10.64 -0.99
CA GLY A 20 -14.29 12.03 -1.39
C GLY A 20 -14.33 13.06 -0.26
N GLY A 21 -14.14 12.64 1.01
CA GLY A 21 -13.88 13.59 2.09
C GLY A 21 -12.49 14.23 1.93
N PRO A 22 -12.32 15.55 2.10
CA PRO A 22 -11.01 16.22 1.95
C PRO A 22 -9.94 15.69 2.93
N LEU A 23 -10.36 15.04 4.01
CA LEU A 23 -9.50 14.44 5.05
C LEU A 23 -9.07 13.00 4.76
N SER A 24 -9.75 12.29 3.87
CA SER A 24 -9.49 10.86 3.62
C SER A 24 -8.05 10.59 3.13
N PRO A 25 -7.44 11.42 2.24
CA PRO A 25 -6.04 11.24 1.85
C PRO A 25 -5.04 11.40 3.01
N LEU A 26 -5.34 12.32 3.95
CA LEU A 26 -4.48 12.55 5.13
C LEU A 26 -4.55 11.37 6.11
N LEU A 27 -5.75 10.86 6.36
CA LEU A 27 -5.95 9.72 7.26
C LEU A 27 -5.25 8.46 6.74
N SER A 28 -5.31 8.19 5.42
CA SER A 28 -4.56 7.09 4.80
C SER A 28 -3.04 7.25 4.99
N ASN A 29 -2.52 8.47 4.88
CA ASN A 29 -1.09 8.72 5.08
C ASN A 29 -0.65 8.54 6.52
N ILE A 30 -1.43 9.00 7.50
CA ILE A 30 -1.14 8.80 8.94
C ILE A 30 -1.12 7.31 9.27
N MET A 31 -2.06 6.56 8.72
CA MET A 31 -2.19 5.14 8.99
C MET A 31 -1.03 4.32 8.43
N LEU A 32 -0.52 4.71 7.25
CA LEU A 32 0.59 4.04 6.57
C LEU A 32 1.98 4.49 7.06
N ASP A 33 2.07 5.53 7.90
CA ASP A 33 3.32 6.06 8.46
C ASP A 33 4.11 5.01 9.27
N GLU A 34 3.42 4.08 9.96
CA GLU A 34 4.08 2.99 10.67
C GLU A 34 4.87 2.07 9.73
N ILE A 35 4.39 1.86 8.50
CA ILE A 35 5.08 1.04 7.50
C ILE A 35 6.33 1.75 7.01
N ASP A 36 6.21 3.05 6.74
CA ASP A 36 7.32 3.86 6.27
C ASP A 36 8.45 3.86 7.30
N LYS A 37 8.12 4.08 8.58
CA LYS A 37 9.08 4.02 9.69
C LYS A 37 9.75 2.65 9.83
N GLU A 38 9.00 1.56 9.66
CA GLU A 38 9.57 0.22 9.69
C GLU A 38 10.54 -0.02 8.51
N LEU A 39 10.18 0.44 7.31
CA LEU A 39 11.02 0.32 6.13
C LEU A 39 12.29 1.16 6.25
N GLU A 40 12.18 2.39 6.75
CA GLU A 40 13.31 3.29 7.02
C GLU A 40 14.23 2.73 8.11
N GLY A 41 13.68 2.24 9.22
CA GLY A 41 14.45 1.63 10.31
C GLY A 41 15.23 0.38 9.87
N ARG A 42 14.75 -0.32 8.83
CA ARG A 42 15.43 -1.46 8.20
C ARG A 42 16.39 -1.06 7.07
N GLY A 43 16.47 0.21 6.72
CA GLY A 43 17.31 0.72 5.63
C GLY A 43 16.84 0.29 4.23
N HIS A 44 15.55 0.04 4.05
CA HIS A 44 14.99 -0.32 2.75
C HIS A 44 14.85 0.91 1.84
N ARG A 45 15.03 0.71 0.53
CA ARG A 45 14.70 1.72 -0.48
C ARG A 45 13.30 1.45 -0.98
N PHE A 46 12.39 2.40 -0.83
CA PHE A 46 11.00 2.26 -1.24
C PHE A 46 10.45 3.57 -1.80
N CYS A 47 9.32 3.47 -2.50
CA CYS A 47 8.52 4.60 -2.95
C CYS A 47 7.06 4.27 -2.69
N ARG A 48 6.36 5.17 -2.00
CA ARG A 48 4.93 5.03 -1.69
C ARG A 48 4.16 6.22 -2.24
N PHE A 49 3.03 5.94 -2.88
CA PHE A 49 2.07 6.94 -3.34
C PHE A 49 0.67 6.48 -2.95
N ALA A 50 0.06 7.18 -1.99
CA ALA A 50 -1.18 6.76 -1.35
C ALA A 50 -1.09 5.31 -0.83
N ASP A 51 -1.88 4.39 -1.39
CA ASP A 51 -1.94 2.97 -1.07
C ASP A 51 -0.97 2.11 -1.90
N ASP A 52 -0.38 2.65 -2.98
CA ASP A 52 0.57 1.93 -3.82
C ASP A 52 2.01 2.09 -3.29
N CYS A 53 2.61 0.99 -2.85
CA CYS A 53 3.95 0.97 -2.25
C CYS A 53 4.86 -0.05 -2.94
N ASN A 54 5.99 0.44 -3.46
CA ASN A 54 7.03 -0.35 -4.09
C ASN A 54 8.30 -0.36 -3.24
N ILE A 55 8.79 -1.56 -2.94
CA ILE A 55 10.04 -1.75 -2.19
C ILE A 55 11.09 -2.37 -3.12
N TYR A 56 12.23 -1.70 -3.25
CA TYR A 56 13.31 -2.10 -4.16
C TYR A 56 14.38 -2.90 -3.44
N VAL A 57 14.66 -4.10 -3.94
CA VAL A 57 15.60 -5.05 -3.36
C VAL A 57 16.55 -5.60 -4.41
N LYS A 58 17.73 -6.07 -3.98
CA LYS A 58 18.77 -6.59 -4.88
C LYS A 58 18.53 -8.04 -5.36
N SER A 59 17.65 -8.79 -4.71
CA SER A 59 17.41 -10.20 -5.05
C SER A 59 15.96 -10.62 -4.85
N LYS A 60 15.50 -11.58 -5.65
CA LYS A 60 14.15 -12.16 -5.53
C LYS A 60 13.89 -12.76 -4.14
N LYS A 61 14.89 -13.45 -3.58
CA LYS A 61 14.81 -14.03 -2.23
C LYS A 61 14.61 -12.95 -1.16
N ALA A 62 15.32 -11.83 -1.26
CA ALA A 62 15.11 -10.69 -0.37
C ALA A 62 13.71 -10.09 -0.54
N GLY A 63 13.22 -9.99 -1.78
CA GLY A 63 11.88 -9.48 -2.08
C GLY A 63 10.78 -10.31 -1.46
N ILE A 64 10.85 -11.63 -1.57
CA ILE A 64 9.87 -12.55 -0.96
C ILE A 64 9.87 -12.38 0.57
N ARG A 65 11.05 -12.36 1.19
CA ARG A 65 11.18 -12.16 2.65
C ARG A 65 10.58 -10.83 3.11
N VAL A 66 10.84 -9.75 2.37
CA VAL A 66 10.28 -8.42 2.68
C VAL A 66 8.77 -8.42 2.49
N MET A 67 8.26 -8.98 1.40
CA MET A 67 6.81 -9.04 1.14
C MET A 67 6.07 -9.78 2.25
N GLU A 68 6.57 -10.93 2.70
CA GLU A 68 6.00 -11.67 3.83
C GLU A 68 6.05 -10.87 5.14
N SER A 69 7.17 -10.19 5.41
CA SER A 69 7.30 -9.38 6.61
C SER A 69 6.35 -8.18 6.61
N MET A 70 6.19 -7.50 5.48
CA MET A 70 5.31 -6.34 5.36
C MET A 70 3.85 -6.75 5.41
N THR A 71 3.49 -7.87 4.78
CA THR A 71 2.14 -8.44 4.84
C THR A 71 1.74 -8.74 6.28
N ARG A 72 2.63 -9.36 7.07
CA ARG A 72 2.36 -9.63 8.49
C ARG A 72 2.16 -8.37 9.32
N LEU A 73 2.90 -7.30 9.01
CA LEU A 73 2.76 -6.02 9.72
C LEU A 73 1.44 -5.33 9.36
N LEU A 74 1.10 -5.30 8.07
CA LEU A 74 -0.16 -4.76 7.54
C LEU A 74 -1.39 -5.48 8.08
N GLU A 75 -1.43 -6.82 7.99
CA GLU A 75 -2.56 -7.61 8.45
C GLU A 75 -2.62 -7.70 9.98
N GLY A 76 -1.47 -7.70 10.66
CA GLY A 76 -1.39 -7.84 12.12
C GLY A 76 -1.63 -6.55 12.89
N LYS A 77 -0.83 -5.51 12.64
CA LYS A 77 -0.91 -4.24 13.39
C LYS A 77 -2.00 -3.34 12.84
N LEU A 78 -2.00 -3.14 11.53
CA LEU A 78 -2.87 -2.18 10.85
C LEU A 78 -4.23 -2.78 10.45
N LYS A 79 -4.41 -4.10 10.59
CA LYS A 79 -5.60 -4.86 10.22
C LYS A 79 -6.06 -4.61 8.78
N LEU A 80 -5.13 -4.26 7.89
CA LEU A 80 -5.40 -4.07 6.47
C LEU A 80 -5.28 -5.38 5.71
N LYS A 81 -6.18 -5.59 4.76
CA LYS A 81 -6.13 -6.73 3.84
C LYS A 81 -5.23 -6.40 2.65
N VAL A 82 -4.16 -7.17 2.47
CA VAL A 82 -3.28 -7.03 1.30
C VAL A 82 -3.94 -7.68 0.07
N ASN A 83 -3.94 -6.95 -1.05
CA ASN A 83 -4.40 -7.50 -2.32
C ASN A 83 -3.31 -8.38 -2.96
N ARG A 84 -3.35 -9.68 -2.69
CA ARG A 84 -2.36 -10.67 -3.17
C ARG A 84 -2.33 -10.86 -4.69
N GLU A 85 -3.40 -10.48 -5.41
CA GLU A 85 -3.41 -10.54 -6.87
C GLU A 85 -2.57 -9.41 -7.48
N LYS A 86 -2.66 -8.22 -6.88
CA LYS A 86 -1.91 -7.03 -7.28
C LYS A 86 -0.47 -7.05 -6.75
N SER A 87 -0.27 -7.46 -5.50
CA SER A 87 1.04 -7.49 -4.82
C SER A 87 1.88 -8.69 -5.27
N LYS A 88 3.01 -8.43 -5.95
CA LYS A 88 3.92 -9.48 -6.44
C LYS A 88 5.37 -9.00 -6.42
N VAL A 89 6.28 -9.93 -6.12
CA VAL A 89 7.73 -9.72 -6.28
C VAL A 89 8.10 -9.98 -7.73
N ASP A 90 8.51 -8.94 -8.44
CA ASP A 90 8.82 -9.01 -9.87
C ASP A 90 9.94 -8.04 -10.25
N LEU A 91 10.43 -8.15 -11.48
CA LEU A 91 11.38 -7.20 -12.03
C LEU A 91 10.70 -5.84 -12.28
N VAL A 92 11.43 -4.77 -11.96
CA VAL A 92 10.95 -3.38 -12.13
C VAL A 92 10.56 -3.10 -13.59
N THR A 93 11.22 -3.73 -14.56
CA THR A 93 10.92 -3.58 -15.99
C THR A 93 9.63 -4.25 -16.43
N ARG A 94 9.06 -5.15 -15.63
CA ARG A 94 7.80 -5.87 -15.92
C ARG A 94 6.60 -5.26 -15.19
N ARG A 95 6.80 -4.16 -14.47
CA ARG A 95 5.79 -3.51 -13.63
C ARG A 95 5.62 -2.06 -14.03
N LYS A 96 4.36 -1.62 -14.04
CA LYS A 96 3.99 -0.21 -14.15
C LYS A 96 3.84 0.38 -12.75
N PHE A 97 4.37 1.57 -12.54
CA PHE A 97 4.15 2.36 -11.33
C PHE A 97 3.79 3.79 -11.74
N LEU A 98 2.65 4.29 -11.27
CA LEU A 98 2.12 5.62 -11.59
C LEU A 98 2.09 5.92 -13.10
N TRP A 99 1.69 4.93 -13.92
CA TRP A 99 1.67 5.00 -15.39
C TRP A 99 3.03 4.95 -16.09
N PHE A 100 4.15 4.91 -15.34
CA PHE A 100 5.49 4.75 -15.87
C PHE A 100 5.96 3.30 -15.80
N SER A 101 6.82 2.91 -16.73
CA SER A 101 7.54 1.63 -16.71
C SER A 101 9.02 1.90 -16.89
N PHE A 102 9.84 1.10 -16.24
CA PHE A 102 11.28 1.21 -16.38
C PHE A 102 11.75 0.29 -17.51
N TYR A 103 12.75 0.73 -18.27
CA TYR A 103 13.47 -0.11 -19.22
C TYR A 103 14.96 -0.07 -18.89
N CYS A 104 15.63 -1.21 -19.05
CA CYS A 104 17.08 -1.23 -18.96
C CYS A 104 17.62 -0.72 -20.29
N LYS A 105 18.39 0.36 -20.27
CA LYS A 105 19.15 0.80 -21.43
C LYS A 105 20.43 -0.02 -21.44
N LEU A 106 20.53 -0.95 -22.40
CA LEU A 106 21.75 -1.72 -22.66
C LEU A 106 22.84 -0.80 -23.22
#